data_AF-A0A1H0FJQ0-F1
#
_entry.id   AF-A0A1H0FJQ0-F1
#
_cell.length_a   1.000
_cell.length_b   1.000
_cell.length_c   1.000
_cell.angle_alpha   90.00
_cell.angle_beta   90.00
_cell.angle_gamma   90.00
#
_symmetry.space_group_name_H-M   'P 1'
#
loop_
_entity.id
_entity.type
_entity.pdbx_description
1 polymer ?
#
loop_
_entity_poly.entity_id
_entity_poly.type
_entity_poly.pdbx_seq_one_letter_code
_entity_poly.pdbx_strand_id
1 'polypeptide(L)'
;MNFKMQDKQNQLIERISDTHLIVGVDIAQQLHVARAVNFRGIVVGDPITFENNEEGFVNLLNWIHDLKRLKNLDAAIVGMEPTGHYWINLSKWLYNQNIEVVTVNPHLVKRNKENRDNTQSKSDKKDALVIADMVKNGYYSFIRPSSESFEKLRVLMSNRDVIVKRLVMSINQINRWVDVVFPELRQVFNDVSCKGAIATLRLFPTPNEISSMDSLDVQRGWKSLMKRQPGPKKAQLLISLAKTSIGTGQALDAYKFHLEQLIEEYDLVVKQLERVEQQVKEVLYKIPFAKKLLTIKGISEISLAGILGESGDLSGFSHGNSLLRHAGLHLAEASSGKWKGQIVISKRGRSRLRRFLYLATMSLVMNNPEFKALHSHNVKVKKIKKMKSIMKLIGKLARIFVGIARRNESYCPNKIQELIPLAA
;
A
#
# COMPACT_ATOMS: atom_id res chain seq x y z
N MET A 1 2.96 -11.00 -28.22
CA MET A 1 3.14 -12.41 -27.85
C MET A 1 2.20 -12.77 -26.70
N ASN A 2 1.17 -13.56 -27.00
CA ASN A 2 0.27 -14.13 -25.99
C ASN A 2 1.00 -15.26 -25.27
N PHE A 3 1.78 -14.96 -24.24
CA PHE A 3 2.12 -15.97 -23.23
C PHE A 3 0.80 -16.40 -22.59
N LYS A 4 0.28 -17.57 -22.97
CA LYS A 4 -0.99 -18.07 -22.42
C LYS A 4 -0.72 -18.42 -20.96
N MET A 5 -1.65 -18.04 -20.08
CA MET A 5 -1.54 -18.30 -18.63
C MET A 5 -1.34 -19.80 -18.32
N GLN A 6 -1.83 -20.65 -19.23
CA GLN A 6 -1.70 -22.10 -19.20
C GLN A 6 -0.24 -22.56 -19.28
N ASP A 7 0.55 -21.97 -20.18
CA ASP A 7 1.98 -22.31 -20.33
C ASP A 7 2.76 -22.01 -19.05
N LYS A 8 2.43 -20.90 -18.37
CA LYS A 8 3.06 -20.53 -17.10
C LYS A 8 2.71 -21.51 -15.97
N GLN A 9 1.44 -21.95 -15.90
CA GLN A 9 1.02 -22.91 -14.88
C GLN A 9 1.70 -24.26 -15.10
N ASN A 10 1.76 -24.72 -16.35
CA ASN A 10 2.45 -25.96 -16.72
C ASN A 10 3.92 -25.90 -16.31
N GLN A 11 4.63 -24.79 -16.58
CA GLN A 11 6.02 -24.60 -16.15
C GLN A 11 6.21 -24.71 -14.62
N LEU A 12 5.26 -24.25 -13.82
CA LEU A 12 5.34 -24.33 -12.35
C LEU A 12 5.10 -25.76 -11.84
N ILE A 13 4.24 -26.51 -12.53
CA ILE A 13 3.96 -27.93 -12.24
C ILE A 13 5.16 -28.79 -12.67
N GLU A 14 5.67 -28.58 -13.88
CA GLU A 14 6.82 -29.31 -14.45
C GLU A 14 8.10 -29.15 -13.62
N ARG A 15 8.23 -28.06 -12.86
CA ARG A 15 9.35 -27.85 -11.94
C ARG A 15 9.36 -28.83 -10.76
N ILE A 16 8.19 -29.37 -10.39
CA ILE A 16 8.06 -30.31 -9.28
C ILE A 16 8.24 -31.72 -9.85
N SER A 17 9.41 -32.31 -9.58
CA SER A 17 9.75 -33.68 -9.98
C SER A 17 9.49 -34.69 -8.86
N ASP A 18 9.63 -35.97 -9.19
CA ASP A 18 9.56 -37.11 -8.28
C ASP A 18 10.61 -37.10 -7.16
N THR A 19 11.69 -36.34 -7.31
CA THR A 19 12.73 -36.12 -6.31
C THR A 19 12.48 -34.93 -5.37
N HIS A 20 11.31 -34.27 -5.45
CA HIS A 20 10.97 -33.14 -4.59
C HIS A 20 10.16 -33.55 -3.35
N LEU A 21 10.57 -33.01 -2.19
CA LEU A 21 9.74 -32.91 -1.00
C LEU A 21 8.99 -31.58 -1.01
N ILE A 22 7.66 -31.62 -0.95
CA ILE A 22 6.83 -30.42 -0.87
C ILE A 22 6.35 -30.25 0.57
N VAL A 23 6.72 -29.16 1.21
CA VAL A 23 6.36 -28.84 2.59
C VAL A 23 5.41 -27.67 2.59
N GLY A 24 4.22 -27.83 3.14
CA GLY A 24 3.33 -26.72 3.44
C GLY A 24 3.45 -26.33 4.90
N VAL A 25 3.53 -25.03 5.17
CA VAL A 25 3.63 -24.47 6.51
C VAL A 25 2.45 -23.54 6.74
N ASP A 26 1.66 -23.87 7.75
CA ASP A 26 0.66 -22.96 8.30
C ASP A 26 1.30 -22.06 9.36
N ILE A 27 1.11 -20.75 9.21
CA ILE A 27 1.86 -19.73 9.93
C ILE A 27 0.95 -19.09 10.99
N ALA A 28 1.24 -19.33 12.27
CA ALA A 28 0.66 -18.58 13.39
C ALA A 28 1.69 -17.67 14.10
N GLN A 29 1.28 -17.01 15.19
CA GLN A 29 2.12 -16.06 15.93
C GLN A 29 3.27 -16.74 16.69
N GLN A 30 2.96 -17.82 17.40
CA GLN A 30 3.89 -18.50 18.32
C GLN A 30 4.34 -19.86 17.77
N LEU A 31 3.37 -20.70 17.39
CA LEU A 31 3.62 -22.06 16.90
C LEU A 31 3.20 -22.19 15.44
N HIS A 32 4.11 -22.66 14.62
CA HIS A 32 3.86 -23.01 13.23
C HIS A 32 3.64 -24.52 13.10
N VAL A 33 2.87 -24.93 12.09
CA VAL A 33 2.64 -26.35 11.79
C VAL A 33 3.06 -26.63 10.37
N ALA A 34 3.90 -27.64 10.16
CA ALA A 34 4.33 -28.09 8.85
C ALA A 34 3.84 -29.49 8.52
N ARG A 35 3.53 -29.70 7.23
CA ARG A 35 3.15 -31.00 6.66
C ARG A 35 3.85 -31.21 5.34
N ALA A 36 4.39 -32.41 5.12
CA ALA A 36 5.09 -32.75 3.89
C ALA A 36 4.28 -33.73 3.03
N VAL A 37 4.41 -33.56 1.71
CA VAL A 37 3.91 -34.48 0.69
C VAL A 37 4.97 -34.69 -0.39
N ASN A 38 4.89 -35.81 -1.09
CA ASN A 38 5.68 -36.02 -2.32
C ASN A 38 5.03 -35.31 -3.52
N PHE A 39 5.66 -35.39 -4.68
CA PHE A 39 5.16 -34.81 -5.94
C PHE A 39 3.75 -35.26 -6.36
N ARG A 40 3.27 -36.41 -5.86
CA ARG A 40 1.91 -36.92 -6.10
C ARG A 40 0.89 -36.40 -5.08
N GLY A 41 1.34 -35.77 -3.99
CA GLY A 41 0.49 -35.31 -2.89
C GLY A 41 0.26 -36.37 -1.82
N ILE A 42 1.03 -37.47 -1.83
CA ILE A 42 1.00 -38.49 -0.79
C ILE A 42 1.79 -37.96 0.40
N VAL A 43 1.21 -38.05 1.60
CA VAL A 43 1.80 -37.58 2.85
C VAL A 43 3.11 -38.30 3.15
N VAL A 44 4.12 -37.54 3.58
CA VAL A 44 5.44 -38.05 3.97
C VAL A 44 5.69 -37.68 5.44
N GLY A 45 5.79 -38.70 6.31
CA GLY A 45 6.08 -38.54 7.73
C GLY A 45 4.95 -37.92 8.56
N ASP A 46 5.24 -37.68 9.83
CA ASP A 46 4.33 -37.04 10.79
C ASP A 46 4.44 -35.52 10.75
N PRO A 47 3.37 -34.77 11.09
CA PRO A 47 3.42 -33.32 11.11
C PRO A 47 4.33 -32.85 12.23
N ILE A 48 5.07 -31.76 11.99
CA ILE A 48 5.87 -31.10 13.02
C ILE A 48 5.21 -29.78 13.43
N THR A 49 5.20 -29.52 14.73
CA THR A 49 4.88 -28.21 15.29
C THR A 49 6.18 -27.60 15.82
N PHE A 50 6.43 -26.33 15.53
CA PHE A 50 7.67 -25.67 15.90
C PHE A 50 7.44 -24.19 16.26
N GLU A 51 8.30 -23.64 17.10
CA GLU A 51 8.21 -22.26 17.56
C GLU A 51 8.73 -21.25 16.52
N ASN A 52 8.24 -20.01 16.62
CA ASN A 52 8.69 -18.88 15.79
C ASN A 52 9.98 -18.25 16.35
N ASN A 53 11.02 -19.07 16.52
CA ASN A 53 12.36 -18.70 16.95
C ASN A 53 13.41 -19.54 16.21
N GLU A 54 14.70 -19.24 16.44
CA GLU A 54 15.80 -19.92 15.76
C GLU A 54 15.82 -21.43 16.03
N GLU A 55 15.59 -21.86 17.27
CA GLU A 55 15.54 -23.27 17.65
C GLU A 55 14.42 -24.02 16.90
N GLY A 56 13.21 -23.44 16.86
CA GLY A 56 12.08 -23.97 16.10
C GLY A 56 12.38 -24.05 14.60
N PHE A 57 13.09 -23.07 14.03
CA PHE A 57 13.47 -23.08 12.63
C PHE A 57 14.53 -24.17 12.32
N VAL A 58 15.49 -24.38 13.21
CA VAL A 58 16.45 -25.49 13.14
C VAL A 58 15.74 -26.83 13.20
N ASN A 59 14.75 -26.97 14.11
CA ASN A 59 13.94 -28.19 14.22
C ASN A 59 13.18 -28.50 12.93
N LEU A 60 12.59 -27.47 12.28
CA LEU A 60 11.98 -27.63 10.96
C LEU A 60 12.99 -28.09 9.91
N LEU A 61 14.18 -27.48 9.86
CA LEU A 61 15.21 -27.82 8.87
C LEU A 61 15.69 -29.26 9.02
N ASN A 62 15.96 -29.69 10.26
CA ASN A 62 16.34 -31.06 10.57
C ASN A 62 15.25 -32.04 10.13
N TRP A 63 14.00 -31.75 10.46
CA TRP A 63 12.85 -32.56 10.03
C TRP A 63 12.75 -32.66 8.49
N ILE A 64 12.99 -31.57 7.76
CA ILE A 64 13.04 -31.59 6.28
C ILE A 64 14.18 -32.51 5.79
N HIS A 65 15.37 -32.40 6.36
CA HIS A 65 16.52 -33.22 5.98
C HIS A 65 16.32 -34.71 6.28
N ASP A 66 15.71 -35.04 7.41
CA ASP A 66 15.40 -36.42 7.79
C ASP A 66 14.40 -37.04 6.81
N LEU A 67 13.32 -36.31 6.46
CA LEU A 67 12.35 -36.78 5.47
C LEU A 67 12.96 -36.95 4.09
N LYS A 68 13.85 -36.03 3.67
CA LYS A 68 14.59 -36.17 2.40
C LYS A 68 15.45 -37.44 2.40
N ARG A 69 16.18 -37.71 3.48
CA ARG A 69 17.04 -38.91 3.61
C ARG A 69 16.21 -40.20 3.61
N LEU A 70 15.12 -40.23 4.37
CA LEU A 70 14.22 -41.39 4.49
C LEU A 70 13.54 -41.77 3.17
N LYS A 71 13.32 -40.80 2.28
CA LYS A 71 12.64 -41.00 0.99
C LYS A 71 13.55 -40.85 -0.22
N ASN A 72 14.86 -40.70 -0.01
CA ASN A 72 15.87 -40.49 -1.05
C ASN A 72 15.52 -39.35 -2.02
N LEU A 73 15.22 -38.17 -1.46
CA LEU A 73 14.81 -36.96 -2.20
C LEU A 73 15.92 -35.91 -2.22
N ASP A 74 16.09 -35.25 -3.36
CA ASP A 74 17.21 -34.31 -3.59
C ASP A 74 16.85 -32.86 -3.26
N ALA A 75 15.60 -32.48 -3.44
CA ALA A 75 15.14 -31.11 -3.32
C ALA A 75 13.97 -30.96 -2.34
N ALA A 76 13.84 -29.77 -1.74
CA ALA A 76 12.70 -29.40 -0.93
C ALA A 76 12.18 -28.03 -1.33
N ILE A 77 10.86 -27.91 -1.41
CA ILE A 77 10.16 -26.65 -1.65
C ILE A 77 9.18 -26.40 -0.50
N VAL A 78 9.29 -25.23 0.13
CA VAL A 78 8.47 -24.85 1.28
C VAL A 78 7.45 -23.80 0.84
N GLY A 79 6.17 -24.17 0.88
CA GLY A 79 5.03 -23.29 0.69
C GLY A 79 4.54 -22.70 2.00
N MET A 80 4.25 -21.40 2.01
CA MET A 80 3.62 -20.73 3.14
C MET A 80 2.54 -19.77 2.68
N GLU A 81 1.49 -19.61 3.49
CA GLU A 81 0.48 -18.60 3.31
C GLU A 81 0.94 -17.29 3.98
N PRO A 82 1.09 -16.17 3.24
CA PRO A 82 1.48 -14.89 3.81
C PRO A 82 0.30 -14.25 4.56
N THR A 83 -0.01 -14.77 5.73
CA THR A 83 -1.01 -14.21 6.65
C THR A 83 -0.29 -13.45 7.77
N GLY A 84 -0.50 -12.13 7.82
CA GLY A 84 0.24 -11.26 8.73
C GLY A 84 1.73 -11.13 8.35
N HIS A 85 2.58 -10.97 9.37
CA HIS A 85 4.02 -10.71 9.21
C HIS A 85 4.91 -11.87 9.69
N TYR A 86 4.36 -12.87 10.37
CA TYR A 86 5.13 -13.95 11.00
C TYR A 86 5.90 -14.82 9.99
N TRP A 87 5.38 -14.98 8.78
CA TRP A 87 6.04 -15.75 7.71
C TRP A 87 7.37 -15.14 7.24
N ILE A 88 7.58 -13.83 7.44
CA ILE A 88 8.75 -13.11 6.91
C ILE A 88 10.04 -13.67 7.51
N ASN A 89 10.08 -13.87 8.83
CA ASN A 89 11.27 -14.35 9.54
C ASN A 89 11.66 -15.75 9.08
N LEU A 90 10.69 -16.68 9.09
CA LEU A 90 10.90 -18.04 8.63
C LEU A 90 11.34 -18.08 7.16
N SER A 91 10.69 -17.31 6.29
CA SER A 91 11.03 -17.28 4.86
C SER A 91 12.46 -16.81 4.61
N LYS A 92 12.92 -15.79 5.35
CA LYS A 92 14.28 -15.25 5.23
C LYS A 92 15.31 -16.23 5.79
N TRP A 93 15.01 -16.86 6.92
CA TRP A 93 15.89 -17.85 7.52
C TRP A 93 16.07 -19.07 6.61
N LEU A 94 14.98 -19.65 6.08
CA LEU A 94 15.04 -20.77 5.14
C LEU A 94 15.77 -20.42 3.84
N TYR A 95 15.56 -19.21 3.31
CA TYR A 95 16.28 -18.72 2.13
C TYR A 95 17.79 -18.69 2.36
N ASN A 96 18.24 -18.25 3.55
CA ASN A 96 19.66 -18.25 3.91
C ASN A 96 20.25 -19.66 4.05
N GLN A 97 19.41 -20.67 4.33
CA GLN A 97 19.78 -22.09 4.38
C GLN A 97 19.69 -22.78 3.00
N ASN A 98 19.54 -22.02 1.91
CA ASN A 98 19.37 -22.52 0.54
C ASN A 98 18.13 -23.42 0.34
N ILE A 99 17.10 -23.26 1.16
CA ILE A 99 15.81 -23.92 0.96
C ILE A 99 14.92 -23.04 0.08
N GLU A 100 14.30 -23.64 -0.94
CA GLU A 100 13.39 -22.91 -1.81
C GLU A 100 12.08 -22.59 -1.08
N VAL A 101 11.76 -21.30 -0.96
CA VAL A 101 10.55 -20.82 -0.31
C VAL A 101 9.61 -20.13 -1.30
N VAL A 102 8.34 -20.54 -1.28
CA VAL A 102 7.29 -20.00 -2.12
C VAL A 102 6.07 -19.60 -1.30
N THR A 103 5.29 -18.67 -1.83
CA THR A 103 4.05 -18.22 -1.20
C THR A 103 2.83 -18.71 -1.97
N VAL A 104 1.80 -19.12 -1.25
CA VAL A 104 0.47 -19.41 -1.82
C VAL A 104 -0.47 -18.25 -1.52
N ASN A 105 -1.51 -18.06 -2.35
CA ASN A 105 -2.45 -16.96 -2.16
C ASN A 105 -3.45 -17.30 -1.03
N PRO A 106 -3.54 -16.52 0.06
CA PRO A 106 -4.47 -16.75 1.18
C PRO A 106 -5.92 -17.01 0.77
N HIS A 107 -6.39 -16.25 -0.24
CA HIS A 107 -7.74 -16.41 -0.73
C HIS A 107 -7.98 -17.76 -1.42
N LEU A 108 -6.96 -18.29 -2.09
CA LEU A 108 -7.04 -19.59 -2.76
C LEU A 108 -6.88 -20.74 -1.77
N VAL A 109 -6.07 -20.58 -0.71
CA VAL A 109 -5.99 -21.57 0.38
C VAL A 109 -7.38 -21.73 0.99
N LYS A 110 -8.04 -20.63 1.38
CA LYS A 110 -9.40 -20.67 1.95
C LYS A 110 -10.41 -21.41 1.07
N ARG A 111 -10.39 -21.21 -0.25
CA ARG A 111 -11.32 -21.90 -1.17
C ARG A 111 -10.98 -23.38 -1.36
N ASN A 112 -9.69 -23.74 -1.33
CA ASN A 112 -9.27 -25.15 -1.47
C ASN A 112 -9.49 -25.97 -0.19
N LYS A 113 -9.55 -25.32 0.99
CA LYS A 113 -9.92 -26.00 2.25
C LYS A 113 -11.27 -26.71 2.12
N GLU A 114 -12.26 -26.04 1.52
CA GLU A 114 -13.62 -26.58 1.34
C GLU A 114 -13.64 -27.80 0.39
N ASN A 115 -12.83 -27.80 -0.66
CA ASN A 115 -12.78 -28.87 -1.67
C ASN A 115 -12.21 -30.19 -1.12
N ARG A 116 -11.30 -30.14 -0.15
CA ARG A 116 -10.58 -31.32 0.32
C ARG A 116 -11.34 -32.09 1.40
N ASP A 117 -12.03 -31.37 2.27
CA ASP A 117 -12.49 -31.93 3.54
C ASP A 117 -14.02 -31.99 3.68
N ASN A 118 -14.78 -31.36 2.77
CA ASN A 118 -16.26 -31.22 2.82
C ASN A 118 -16.82 -30.91 4.23
N THR A 119 -15.99 -30.34 5.10
CA THR A 119 -16.24 -30.09 6.52
C THR A 119 -15.58 -28.78 6.90
N GLN A 120 -16.23 -28.00 7.76
CA GLN A 120 -15.76 -26.68 8.17
C GLN A 120 -14.72 -26.73 9.31
N SER A 121 -14.18 -27.92 9.61
CA SER A 121 -13.30 -28.14 10.76
C SER A 121 -11.92 -27.51 10.53
N LYS A 122 -11.56 -26.53 11.37
CA LYS A 122 -10.24 -25.88 11.35
C LYS A 122 -9.22 -26.78 12.04
N SER A 123 -8.15 -27.14 11.33
CA SER A 123 -6.97 -27.77 11.95
C SER A 123 -5.73 -27.27 11.22
N ASP A 124 -4.76 -26.75 11.96
CA ASP A 124 -3.51 -26.20 11.42
C ASP A 124 -2.73 -27.25 10.61
N LYS A 125 -2.86 -28.54 10.97
CA LYS A 125 -2.29 -29.68 10.21
C LYS A 125 -2.94 -29.84 8.82
N LYS A 126 -4.25 -29.62 8.74
CA LYS A 126 -5.00 -29.65 7.48
C LYS A 126 -4.63 -28.46 6.62
N ASP A 127 -4.50 -27.29 7.23
CA ASP A 127 -4.12 -26.06 6.54
C ASP A 127 -2.73 -26.16 5.92
N ALA A 128 -1.75 -26.68 6.67
CA ALA A 128 -0.42 -27.00 6.17
C ALA A 128 -0.47 -27.98 4.97
N LEU A 129 -1.35 -28.98 5.01
CA LEU A 129 -1.52 -29.94 3.92
C LEU A 129 -2.16 -29.31 2.67
N VAL A 130 -3.14 -28.43 2.83
CA VAL A 130 -3.74 -27.66 1.72
C VAL A 130 -2.70 -26.78 1.04
N ILE A 131 -1.83 -26.13 1.82
CA ILE A 131 -0.72 -25.32 1.29
C ILE A 131 0.24 -26.21 0.48
N ALA A 132 0.63 -27.37 1.01
CA ALA A 132 1.50 -28.31 0.31
C ALA A 132 0.87 -28.79 -1.02
N ASP A 133 -0.42 -29.15 -1.02
CA ASP A 133 -1.12 -29.57 -2.24
C ASP A 133 -1.25 -28.44 -3.27
N MET A 134 -1.45 -27.20 -2.81
CA MET A 134 -1.45 -26.04 -3.71
C MET A 134 -0.08 -25.83 -4.37
N VAL A 135 1.01 -25.96 -3.61
CA VAL A 135 2.37 -25.90 -4.18
C VAL A 135 2.56 -27.00 -5.21
N LYS A 136 2.20 -28.25 -4.87
CA LYS A 136 2.24 -29.40 -5.77
C LYS A 136 1.57 -29.13 -7.12
N ASN A 137 0.39 -28.51 -7.09
CA ASN A 137 -0.41 -28.21 -8.28
C ASN A 137 0.05 -26.92 -9.02
N GLY A 138 1.19 -26.33 -8.65
CA GLY A 138 1.72 -25.12 -9.27
C GLY A 138 1.04 -23.81 -8.84
N TYR A 139 0.18 -23.82 -7.82
CA TYR A 139 -0.55 -22.63 -7.36
C TYR A 139 0.26 -21.78 -6.36
N TYR A 140 1.51 -21.48 -6.71
CA TYR A 140 2.44 -20.73 -5.85
C TYR A 140 3.10 -19.57 -6.59
N SER A 141 3.80 -18.72 -5.83
CA SER A 141 4.57 -17.59 -6.33
C SER A 141 5.88 -17.48 -5.59
N PHE A 142 6.98 -17.36 -6.35
CA PHE A 142 8.31 -17.16 -5.78
C PHE A 142 8.37 -15.90 -4.92
N ILE A 143 9.03 -16.01 -3.78
CA ILE A 143 9.48 -14.85 -3.02
C ILE A 143 10.63 -14.24 -3.81
N ARG A 144 10.39 -13.04 -4.36
CA ARG A 144 11.46 -12.31 -5.04
C ARG A 144 12.31 -11.62 -3.98
N PRO A 145 13.61 -11.94 -3.85
CA PRO A 145 14.48 -11.16 -2.99
C PRO A 145 14.45 -9.72 -3.48
N SER A 146 13.94 -8.84 -2.64
CA SER A 146 13.97 -7.41 -2.90
C SER A 146 15.30 -6.87 -2.41
N SER A 147 16.00 -6.08 -3.22
CA SER A 147 17.16 -5.33 -2.71
C SER A 147 16.75 -4.52 -1.49
N GLU A 148 17.68 -4.32 -0.56
CA GLU A 148 17.47 -3.61 0.70
C GLU A 148 16.69 -2.29 0.53
N SER A 149 16.95 -1.52 -0.54
CA SER A 149 16.25 -0.28 -0.85
C SER A 149 14.73 -0.43 -1.00
N PHE A 150 14.24 -1.46 -1.70
CA PHE A 150 12.80 -1.66 -1.89
C PHE A 150 12.11 -2.14 -0.61
N GLU A 151 12.82 -2.94 0.20
CA GLU A 151 12.33 -3.38 1.50
C GLU A 151 12.24 -2.19 2.48
N LYS A 152 13.29 -1.35 2.54
CA LYS A 152 13.27 -0.08 3.28
C LYS A 152 12.09 0.79 2.87
N LEU A 153 11.84 0.98 1.56
CA LEU A 153 10.67 1.72 1.09
C LEU A 153 9.36 1.10 1.56
N ARG A 154 9.21 -0.23 1.54
CA ARG A 154 7.99 -0.90 2.02
C ARG A 154 7.74 -0.62 3.49
N VAL A 155 8.76 -0.74 4.33
CA VAL A 155 8.68 -0.50 5.78
C VAL A 155 8.34 0.96 6.04
N LEU A 156 9.09 1.90 5.46
CA LEU A 156 8.90 3.33 5.65
C LEU A 156 7.52 3.80 5.15
N MET A 157 7.06 3.32 4.00
CA MET A 157 5.72 3.65 3.48
C MET A 157 4.60 3.01 4.32
N SER A 158 4.85 1.87 4.96
CA SER A 158 3.90 1.26 5.88
C SER A 158 3.77 2.08 7.15
N ASN A 159 4.89 2.54 7.72
CA ASN A 159 4.92 3.47 8.84
C ASN A 159 4.24 4.80 8.50
N ARG A 160 4.57 5.39 7.34
CA ARG A 160 3.94 6.63 6.86
C ARG A 160 2.42 6.53 6.81
N ASP A 161 1.87 5.40 6.36
CA ASP A 161 0.41 5.20 6.32
C ASP A 161 -0.21 5.23 7.73
N VAL A 162 0.48 4.73 8.76
CA VAL A 162 0.03 4.80 10.16
C VAL A 162 0.07 6.24 10.66
N ILE A 163 1.17 6.96 10.41
CA ILE A 163 1.34 8.36 10.80
C ILE A 163 0.27 9.25 10.13
N VAL A 164 0.00 9.06 8.83
CA VAL A 164 -1.06 9.80 8.11
C VAL A 164 -2.44 9.53 8.69
N LYS A 165 -2.74 8.28 9.11
CA LYS A 165 -4.01 7.98 9.78
C LYS A 165 -4.13 8.75 11.10
N ARG A 166 -3.08 8.76 11.92
CA ARG A 166 -3.03 9.56 13.15
C ARG A 166 -3.26 11.04 12.85
N LEU A 167 -2.60 11.58 11.83
CA LEU A 167 -2.75 12.99 11.45
C LEU A 167 -4.19 13.34 11.10
N VAL A 168 -4.83 12.51 10.28
CA VAL A 168 -6.24 12.68 9.90
C VAL A 168 -7.14 12.57 11.13
N MET A 169 -6.87 11.64 12.05
CA MET A 169 -7.61 11.53 13.30
C MET A 169 -7.49 12.80 14.16
N SER A 170 -6.27 13.31 14.36
CA SER A 170 -6.03 14.55 15.12
C SER A 170 -6.73 15.75 14.47
N ILE A 171 -6.64 15.90 13.15
CA ILE A 171 -7.34 16.96 12.41
C ILE A 171 -8.85 16.85 12.59
N ASN A 172 -9.42 15.64 12.55
CA ASN A 172 -10.85 15.45 12.74
C ASN A 172 -11.28 15.79 14.18
N GLN A 173 -10.45 15.47 15.19
CA GLN A 173 -10.71 15.85 16.58
C GLN A 173 -10.64 17.36 16.78
N ILE A 174 -9.66 18.05 16.17
CA ILE A 174 -9.58 19.52 16.18
C ILE A 174 -10.80 20.14 15.49
N ASN A 175 -11.23 19.58 14.34
CA ASN A 175 -12.45 20.04 13.68
C ASN A 175 -13.68 19.91 14.59
N ARG A 176 -13.85 18.76 15.25
CA ARG A 176 -14.93 18.55 16.22
C ARG A 176 -14.84 19.55 17.38
N TRP A 177 -13.64 19.82 17.88
CA TRP A 177 -13.42 20.81 18.92
C TRP A 177 -13.91 22.19 18.47
N VAL A 178 -13.55 22.61 17.25
CA VAL A 178 -14.01 23.87 16.66
C VAL A 178 -15.52 23.91 16.53
N ASP A 179 -16.16 22.83 16.07
CA ASP A 179 -17.62 22.78 15.93
C ASP A 179 -18.37 22.94 17.25
N VAL A 180 -17.75 22.56 18.37
CA VAL A 180 -18.36 22.65 19.71
C VAL A 180 -18.06 23.99 20.39
N VAL A 181 -16.83 24.48 20.29
CA VAL A 181 -16.35 25.62 21.11
C VAL A 181 -16.26 26.94 20.33
N PHE A 182 -15.97 26.91 19.03
CA PHE A 182 -15.92 28.12 18.21
C PHE A 182 -16.27 27.87 16.73
N PRO A 183 -17.52 27.49 16.42
CA PRO A 183 -17.92 27.07 15.08
C PRO A 183 -17.70 28.16 14.02
N GLU A 184 -17.80 29.44 14.39
CA GLU A 184 -17.61 30.59 13.52
C GLU A 184 -16.16 30.77 13.05
N LEU A 185 -15.19 30.09 13.67
CA LEU A 185 -13.80 30.10 13.20
C LEU A 185 -13.68 29.68 11.72
N ARG A 186 -14.60 28.83 11.26
CA ARG A 186 -14.70 28.37 9.86
C ARG A 186 -14.95 29.51 8.86
N GLN A 187 -15.57 30.61 9.32
CA GLN A 187 -15.80 31.80 8.49
C GLN A 187 -14.51 32.61 8.29
N VAL A 188 -13.54 32.51 9.21
CA VAL A 188 -12.21 33.12 9.09
C VAL A 188 -11.25 32.20 8.30
N PHE A 189 -11.35 30.90 8.58
CA PHE A 189 -10.53 29.85 7.99
C PHE A 189 -11.40 28.69 7.51
N ASN A 190 -11.65 28.63 6.19
CA ASN A 190 -12.38 27.52 5.58
C ASN A 190 -11.74 26.14 5.90
N ASP A 191 -10.42 26.11 6.04
CA ASP A 191 -9.66 24.92 6.43
C ASP A 191 -9.06 25.12 7.84
N VAL A 192 -9.60 24.40 8.81
CA VAL A 192 -9.16 24.42 10.21
C VAL A 192 -7.76 23.81 10.39
N SER A 193 -7.31 22.99 9.44
CA SER A 193 -5.96 22.41 9.48
C SER A 193 -4.87 23.34 8.91
N CYS A 194 -5.24 24.51 8.38
CA CYS A 194 -4.27 25.46 7.86
C CYS A 194 -3.44 26.09 8.98
N LYS A 195 -2.21 26.51 8.65
CA LYS A 195 -1.24 27.06 9.63
C LYS A 195 -1.81 28.23 10.45
N GLY A 196 -2.62 29.09 9.83
CA GLY A 196 -3.24 30.23 10.52
C GLY A 196 -4.31 29.82 11.53
N ALA A 197 -5.15 28.84 11.19
CA ALA A 197 -6.18 28.31 12.09
C ALA A 197 -5.54 27.59 13.29
N ILE A 198 -4.57 26.71 13.06
CA ILE A 198 -3.83 26.02 14.13
C ILE A 198 -3.09 27.03 15.03
N ALA A 199 -2.45 28.05 14.46
CA ALA A 199 -1.81 29.11 15.25
C ALA A 199 -2.83 29.91 16.08
N THR A 200 -4.04 30.13 15.55
CA THR A 200 -5.12 30.85 16.25
C THR A 200 -5.62 30.02 17.43
N LEU A 201 -5.93 28.74 17.20
CA LEU A 201 -6.34 27.81 18.25
C LEU A 201 -5.29 27.62 19.34
N ARG A 202 -4.00 27.73 19.00
CA ARG A 202 -2.90 27.64 19.98
C ARG A 202 -2.79 28.88 20.86
N LEU A 203 -2.92 30.07 20.27
CA LEU A 203 -2.72 31.34 20.97
C LEU A 203 -3.97 31.78 21.72
N PHE A 204 -5.12 31.59 21.10
CA PHE A 204 -6.43 32.03 21.56
C PHE A 204 -7.43 30.87 21.44
N PRO A 205 -7.33 29.87 22.33
CA PRO A 205 -8.24 28.73 22.36
C PRO A 205 -9.71 29.13 22.31
N THR A 206 -10.16 30.05 23.18
CA THR A 206 -11.61 30.29 23.36
C THR A 206 -12.10 31.60 22.75
N PRO A 207 -13.39 31.68 22.34
CA PRO A 207 -13.99 32.95 21.89
C PRO A 207 -13.90 34.06 22.93
N ASN A 208 -14.03 33.74 24.23
CA ASN A 208 -13.98 34.71 25.32
C ASN A 208 -12.61 35.39 25.45
N GLU A 209 -11.52 34.64 25.19
CA GLU A 209 -10.17 35.19 25.19
C GLU A 209 -9.97 36.15 24.01
N ILE A 210 -10.63 35.91 22.87
CA ILE A 210 -10.51 36.73 21.66
C ILE A 210 -11.40 37.98 21.73
N SER A 211 -12.61 37.87 22.30
CA SER A 211 -13.63 38.93 22.26
C SER A 211 -13.20 40.23 22.95
N SER A 212 -12.25 40.13 23.88
CA SER A 212 -11.66 41.24 24.64
C SER A 212 -10.37 41.81 24.03
N MET A 213 -9.85 41.22 22.94
CA MET A 213 -8.59 41.65 22.33
C MET A 213 -8.78 42.71 21.25
N ASP A 214 -7.71 43.49 21.02
CA ASP A 214 -7.60 44.35 19.85
C ASP A 214 -7.02 43.63 18.63
N SER A 215 -7.37 44.12 17.44
CA SER A 215 -6.89 43.57 16.16
C SER A 215 -5.36 43.57 16.04
N LEU A 216 -4.69 44.54 16.68
CA LEU A 216 -3.22 44.62 16.71
C LEU A 216 -2.61 43.54 17.61
N ASP A 217 -3.28 43.15 18.69
CA ASP A 217 -2.80 42.13 19.63
C ASP A 217 -2.88 40.74 19.02
N VAL A 218 -4.00 40.43 18.36
CA VAL A 218 -4.17 39.17 17.61
C VAL A 218 -3.07 39.04 16.54
N GLN A 219 -2.76 40.12 15.84
CA GLN A 219 -1.69 40.14 14.84
C GLN A 219 -0.29 39.98 15.46
N ARG A 220 -0.03 40.62 16.60
CA ARG A 220 1.22 40.43 17.36
C ARG A 220 1.39 38.98 17.80
N GLY A 221 0.31 38.37 18.29
CA GLY A 221 0.26 36.94 18.63
C GLY A 221 0.61 36.07 17.43
N TRP A 222 -0.06 36.22 16.29
CA TRP A 222 0.30 35.43 15.10
C TRP A 222 1.75 35.65 14.66
N LYS A 223 2.26 36.87 14.72
CA LYS A 223 3.64 37.19 14.34
C LYS A 223 4.68 36.47 15.21
N SER A 224 4.34 36.10 16.46
CA SER A 224 5.25 35.33 17.32
C SER A 224 5.44 33.89 16.86
N LEU A 225 4.42 33.28 16.22
CA LEU A 225 4.45 31.90 15.75
C LEU A 225 4.73 31.75 14.25
N MET A 226 4.46 32.78 13.44
CA MET A 226 4.60 32.68 11.98
C MET A 226 5.08 33.96 11.31
N LYS A 227 5.99 33.80 10.33
CA LYS A 227 6.51 34.91 9.50
C LYS A 227 5.47 35.50 8.53
N ARG A 228 4.47 34.71 8.13
CA ARG A 228 3.42 35.08 7.18
C ARG A 228 2.06 34.92 7.82
N GLN A 229 1.67 35.90 8.62
CA GLN A 229 0.43 35.89 9.39
C GLN A 229 -0.81 36.23 8.56
N PRO A 230 -2.02 35.85 9.03
CA PRO A 230 -3.26 36.37 8.48
C PRO A 230 -3.34 37.89 8.57
N GLY A 231 -3.96 38.52 7.57
CA GLY A 231 -4.04 39.99 7.47
C GLY A 231 -4.98 40.64 8.50
N PRO A 232 -4.94 41.98 8.63
CA PRO A 232 -5.70 42.72 9.65
C PRO A 232 -7.21 42.52 9.54
N LYS A 233 -7.75 42.42 8.32
CA LYS A 233 -9.17 42.14 8.06
C LYS A 233 -9.62 40.82 8.69
N LYS A 234 -8.77 39.79 8.68
CA LYS A 234 -9.07 38.49 9.30
C LYS A 234 -9.06 38.58 10.82
N ALA A 235 -8.14 39.36 11.40
CA ALA A 235 -8.13 39.60 12.85
C ALA A 235 -9.39 40.33 13.30
N GLN A 236 -9.82 41.37 12.57
CA GLN A 236 -11.07 42.09 12.86
C GLN A 236 -12.28 41.16 12.77
N LEU A 237 -12.37 40.36 11.70
CA LEU A 237 -13.44 39.38 11.52
C LEU A 237 -13.45 38.34 12.65
N LEU A 238 -12.28 37.85 13.06
CA LEU A 238 -12.15 36.89 14.15
C LEU A 238 -12.71 37.46 15.46
N ILE A 239 -12.35 38.70 15.80
CA ILE A 239 -12.84 39.38 17.01
C ILE A 239 -14.35 39.62 16.94
N SER A 240 -14.87 40.07 15.79
CA SER A 240 -16.31 40.29 15.64
C SER A 240 -17.11 39.01 15.80
N LEU A 241 -16.62 37.90 15.25
CA LEU A 241 -17.27 36.59 15.36
C LEU A 241 -17.15 36.01 16.77
N ALA A 242 -16.02 36.22 17.45
CA ALA A 242 -15.83 35.78 18.82
C ALA A 242 -16.83 36.45 19.79
N LYS A 243 -17.20 37.72 19.56
CA LYS A 243 -18.19 38.44 20.37
C LYS A 243 -19.61 37.88 20.26
N THR A 244 -19.95 37.27 19.13
CA THR A 244 -21.28 36.72 18.84
C THR A 244 -21.27 35.20 18.69
N SER A 245 -20.24 34.53 19.23
CA SER A 245 -20.02 33.10 19.07
C SER A 245 -21.13 32.30 19.76
N ILE A 246 -21.69 31.31 19.07
CA ILE A 246 -22.67 30.36 19.61
C ILE A 246 -22.03 29.13 20.28
N GLY A 247 -20.70 29.02 20.21
CA GLY A 247 -19.95 27.93 20.83
C GLY A 247 -20.20 27.79 22.33
N THR A 248 -19.95 26.60 22.88
CA THR A 248 -20.19 26.34 24.31
C THR A 248 -19.40 27.29 25.20
N GLY A 249 -20.09 27.97 26.13
CA GLY A 249 -19.47 28.73 27.22
C GLY A 249 -19.19 27.91 28.49
N GLN A 250 -19.55 26.62 28.49
CA GLN A 250 -19.39 25.73 29.63
C GLN A 250 -18.12 24.86 29.52
N ALA A 251 -17.50 24.56 30.66
CA ALA A 251 -16.30 23.72 30.78
C ALA A 251 -15.12 24.18 29.89
N LEU A 252 -14.97 25.49 29.71
CA LEU A 252 -13.96 26.09 28.82
C LEU A 252 -12.53 25.71 29.21
N ASP A 253 -12.26 25.57 30.51
CA ASP A 253 -11.00 25.07 31.05
C ASP A 253 -10.70 23.64 30.58
N ALA A 254 -11.68 22.73 30.67
CA ALA A 254 -11.54 21.36 30.19
C ALA A 254 -11.40 21.29 28.66
N TYR A 255 -12.17 22.09 27.92
CA TYR A 255 -12.02 22.18 26.46
C TYR A 255 -10.66 22.74 26.05
N LYS A 256 -10.15 23.74 26.76
CA LYS A 256 -8.83 24.32 26.51
C LYS A 256 -7.72 23.30 26.75
N PHE A 257 -7.76 22.60 27.89
CA PHE A 257 -6.81 21.52 28.19
C PHE A 257 -6.84 20.42 27.11
N HIS A 258 -8.03 19.99 26.69
CA HIS A 258 -8.17 19.00 25.63
C HIS A 258 -7.61 19.53 24.28
N LEU A 259 -7.84 20.80 23.93
CA LEU A 259 -7.28 21.40 22.72
C LEU A 259 -5.75 21.41 22.75
N GLU A 260 -5.15 21.75 23.89
CA GLU A 260 -3.69 21.75 24.07
C GLU A 260 -3.13 20.35 23.76
N GLN A 261 -3.71 19.29 24.33
CA GLN A 261 -3.33 17.90 24.04
C GLN A 261 -3.51 17.53 22.56
N LEU A 262 -4.59 17.97 21.92
CA LEU A 262 -4.82 17.73 20.49
C LEU A 262 -3.78 18.42 19.61
N ILE A 263 -3.37 19.64 19.99
CA ILE A 263 -2.34 20.40 19.28
C ILE A 263 -0.96 19.75 19.47
N GLU A 264 -0.64 19.25 20.67
CA GLU A 264 0.59 18.49 20.93
C GLU A 264 0.68 17.21 20.08
N GLU A 265 -0.39 16.42 20.01
CA GLU A 265 -0.45 15.23 19.17
C GLU A 265 -0.35 15.60 17.67
N TYR A 266 -1.03 16.67 17.24
CA TYR A 266 -0.92 17.17 15.87
C TYR A 266 0.54 17.53 15.51
N ASP A 267 1.22 18.30 16.36
CA ASP A 267 2.62 18.70 16.15
C ASP A 267 3.55 17.49 16.09
N LEU A 268 3.39 16.55 17.02
CA LEU A 268 4.17 15.32 17.06
C LEU A 268 4.01 14.54 15.75
N VAL A 269 2.77 14.36 15.29
CA VAL A 269 2.47 13.58 14.09
C VAL A 269 2.95 14.29 12.82
N VAL A 270 2.81 15.61 12.72
CA VAL A 270 3.37 16.39 11.61
C VAL A 270 4.89 16.23 11.54
N LYS A 271 5.59 16.36 12.67
CA LYS A 271 7.04 16.17 12.76
C LYS A 271 7.46 14.73 12.39
N GLN A 272 6.71 13.73 12.84
CA GLN A 272 6.95 12.33 12.47
C GLN A 272 6.74 12.09 10.97
N LEU A 273 5.72 12.72 10.37
CA LEU A 273 5.43 12.62 8.95
C LEU A 273 6.57 13.21 8.11
N GLU A 274 7.06 14.41 8.46
CA GLU A 274 8.20 15.03 7.78
C GLU A 274 9.45 14.15 7.84
N ARG A 275 9.76 13.59 9.02
CA ARG A 275 10.92 12.69 9.22
C ARG A 275 10.84 11.43 8.36
N VAL A 276 9.68 10.76 8.34
CA VAL A 276 9.53 9.53 7.55
C VAL A 276 9.56 9.83 6.06
N GLU A 277 8.96 10.94 5.62
CA GLU A 277 9.00 11.36 4.20
C GLU A 277 10.42 11.70 3.74
N GLN A 278 11.24 12.30 4.61
CA GLN A 278 12.63 12.56 4.31
C GLN A 278 13.43 11.26 4.12
N GLN A 279 13.29 10.29 5.03
CA GLN A 279 13.94 8.98 4.88
C GLN A 279 13.47 8.23 3.62
N VAL A 280 12.18 8.33 3.28
CA VAL A 280 11.63 7.77 2.05
C VAL A 280 12.34 8.35 0.82
N LYS A 281 12.53 9.68 0.78
CA LYS A 281 13.24 10.36 -0.32
C LYS A 281 14.68 9.87 -0.42
N GLU A 282 15.41 9.80 0.68
CA GLU A 282 16.81 9.34 0.71
C GLU A 282 16.97 7.93 0.13
N VAL A 283 16.10 7.00 0.51
CA VAL A 283 16.11 5.64 -0.04
C VAL A 283 15.70 5.64 -1.51
N LEU A 284 14.69 6.42 -1.89
CA LEU A 284 14.22 6.51 -3.27
C LEU A 284 15.32 6.96 -4.23
N TYR A 285 16.14 7.95 -3.83
CA TYR A 285 17.22 8.48 -4.68
C TYR A 285 18.40 7.52 -4.86
N LYS A 286 18.49 6.44 -4.08
CA LYS A 286 19.47 5.36 -4.26
C LYS A 286 19.07 4.37 -5.37
N ILE A 287 17.82 4.42 -5.85
CA ILE A 287 17.32 3.50 -6.88
C ILE A 287 17.69 4.04 -8.28
N PRO A 288 18.42 3.29 -9.13
CA PRO A 288 19.00 3.82 -10.37
C PRO A 288 18.03 4.50 -11.32
N PHE A 289 16.83 3.93 -11.52
CA PHE A 289 15.82 4.46 -12.44
C PHE A 289 14.85 5.45 -11.77
N ALA A 290 14.91 5.67 -10.45
CA ALA A 290 13.93 6.51 -9.75
C ALA A 290 14.03 7.98 -10.19
N LYS A 291 15.24 8.53 -10.34
CA LYS A 291 15.45 9.89 -10.84
C LYS A 291 14.78 10.11 -12.21
N LYS A 292 14.87 9.13 -13.11
CA LYS A 292 14.25 9.19 -14.45
C LYS A 292 12.72 9.08 -14.43
N LEU A 293 12.14 8.41 -13.43
CA LEU A 293 10.69 8.41 -13.24
C LEU A 293 10.19 9.73 -12.62
N LEU A 294 11.01 10.36 -11.77
CA LEU A 294 10.68 11.65 -11.14
C LEU A 294 10.76 12.84 -12.11
N THR A 295 11.45 12.73 -13.25
CA THR A 295 11.40 13.76 -14.30
C THR A 295 10.02 13.87 -14.97
N ILE A 296 9.16 12.85 -14.80
CA ILE A 296 7.79 12.90 -15.28
C ILE A 296 7.01 13.90 -14.41
N LYS A 297 6.79 15.11 -14.95
CA LYS A 297 6.02 16.16 -14.28
C LYS A 297 4.69 15.61 -13.77
N GLY A 298 4.42 15.73 -12.48
CA GLY A 298 3.20 15.21 -11.84
C GLY A 298 3.38 13.89 -11.09
N ILE A 299 4.52 13.21 -11.18
CA ILE A 299 4.89 12.13 -10.25
C ILE A 299 5.58 12.74 -9.03
N SER A 300 5.04 12.50 -7.83
CA SER A 300 5.68 12.90 -6.57
C SER A 300 6.58 11.78 -6.02
N GLU A 301 7.60 12.14 -5.22
CA GLU A 301 8.48 11.14 -4.59
C GLU A 301 7.69 10.13 -3.76
N ILE A 302 6.70 10.60 -2.99
CA ILE A 302 5.86 9.74 -2.15
C ILE A 302 5.02 8.77 -2.99
N SER A 303 4.47 9.22 -4.12
CA SER A 303 3.68 8.34 -4.98
C SER A 303 4.56 7.25 -5.63
N LEU A 304 5.76 7.63 -6.07
CA LEU A 304 6.72 6.69 -6.65
C LEU A 304 7.24 5.70 -5.60
N ALA A 305 7.65 6.20 -4.43
CA ALA A 305 8.10 5.37 -3.32
C ALA A 305 7.01 4.37 -2.87
N GLY A 306 5.75 4.81 -2.80
CA GLY A 306 4.62 3.93 -2.52
C GLY A 306 4.43 2.83 -3.56
N ILE A 307 4.64 3.14 -4.85
CA ILE A 307 4.61 2.14 -5.92
C ILE A 307 5.77 1.15 -5.76
N LEU A 308 7.00 1.64 -5.56
CA LEU A 308 8.20 0.80 -5.47
C LEU A 308 8.25 -0.05 -4.20
N GLY A 309 7.81 0.46 -3.05
CA GLY A 309 7.71 -0.34 -1.81
C GLY A 309 6.71 -1.50 -1.94
N GLU A 310 5.63 -1.28 -2.70
CA GLU A 310 4.61 -2.30 -2.92
C GLU A 310 4.92 -3.26 -4.08
N SER A 311 5.59 -2.80 -5.13
CA SER A 311 5.87 -3.62 -6.33
C SER A 311 7.26 -4.27 -6.31
N GLY A 312 8.20 -3.72 -5.55
CA GLY A 312 9.62 -4.07 -5.64
C GLY A 312 10.27 -3.47 -6.89
N ASP A 313 11.32 -4.13 -7.38
CA ASP A 313 12.00 -3.68 -8.59
C ASP A 313 11.11 -3.85 -9.83
N LEU A 314 10.80 -2.72 -10.47
CA LEU A 314 10.01 -2.66 -11.68
C LEU A 314 10.72 -3.27 -12.90
N SER A 315 12.05 -3.35 -12.89
CA SER A 315 12.84 -3.98 -13.95
C SER A 315 12.51 -5.48 -14.08
N GLY A 316 12.16 -6.13 -12.96
CA GLY A 316 11.78 -7.54 -12.89
C GLY A 316 10.37 -7.87 -13.43
N PHE A 317 9.61 -6.87 -13.89
CA PHE A 317 8.31 -7.09 -14.54
C PHE A 317 8.50 -7.28 -16.04
N SER A 318 7.88 -8.31 -16.62
CA SER A 318 7.93 -8.55 -18.07
C SER A 318 7.20 -7.47 -18.89
N HIS A 319 6.11 -6.94 -18.36
CA HIS A 319 5.27 -5.92 -19.01
C HIS A 319 4.43 -5.16 -17.98
N GLY A 320 3.93 -3.97 -18.34
CA GLY A 320 3.04 -3.18 -17.48
C GLY A 320 1.77 -3.91 -17.05
N ASN A 321 1.28 -4.87 -17.86
CA ASN A 321 0.13 -5.71 -17.49
C ASN A 321 0.42 -6.61 -16.28
N SER A 322 1.67 -7.05 -16.11
CA SER A 322 2.09 -7.82 -14.94
C SER A 322 2.02 -6.96 -13.67
N LEU A 323 2.39 -5.67 -13.76
CA LEU A 323 2.24 -4.72 -12.66
C LEU A 323 0.77 -4.43 -12.34
N LEU A 324 -0.08 -4.24 -13.36
CA LEU A 324 -1.53 -4.08 -13.17
C LEU A 324 -2.16 -5.30 -12.51
N ARG A 325 -1.75 -6.51 -12.90
CA ARG A 325 -2.21 -7.75 -12.26
C ARG A 325 -1.79 -7.78 -10.80
N HIS A 326 -0.54 -7.40 -10.49
CA HIS A 326 -0.02 -7.31 -9.12
C HIS A 326 -0.80 -6.30 -8.26
N ALA A 327 -1.28 -5.21 -8.85
CA ALA A 327 -2.15 -4.22 -8.21
C ALA A 327 -3.64 -4.65 -8.13
N GLY A 328 -4.03 -5.77 -8.74
CA GLY A 328 -5.44 -6.18 -8.85
C GLY A 328 -6.27 -5.24 -9.73
N LEU A 329 -5.64 -4.62 -10.75
CA LEU A 329 -6.25 -3.73 -11.74
C LEU A 329 -6.61 -4.44 -13.05
N HIS A 330 -6.38 -5.75 -13.15
CA HIS A 330 -6.83 -6.53 -14.30
C HIS A 330 -8.36 -6.62 -14.34
N LEU A 331 -8.91 -6.62 -15.54
CA LEU A 331 -10.34 -6.78 -15.76
C LEU A 331 -10.73 -8.24 -15.53
N ALA A 332 -11.87 -8.43 -14.87
CA ALA A 332 -12.52 -9.71 -14.66
C ALA A 332 -13.90 -9.63 -15.33
N GLU A 333 -14.22 -10.69 -16.06
CA GLU A 333 -15.53 -10.87 -16.69
C GLU A 333 -16.19 -12.07 -16.02
N ALA A 334 -17.43 -11.89 -15.59
CA ALA A 334 -18.28 -13.00 -15.17
C ALA A 334 -19.25 -13.25 -16.32
N SER A 335 -18.89 -14.15 -17.23
CA SER A 335 -19.76 -14.53 -18.34
C SER A 335 -20.02 -16.03 -18.26
N SER A 336 -21.30 -16.41 -18.33
CA SER A 336 -21.74 -17.79 -18.52
C SER A 336 -22.22 -17.96 -19.97
N GLY A 337 -22.41 -19.20 -20.42
CA GLY A 337 -22.79 -19.48 -21.82
C GLY A 337 -24.02 -18.72 -22.32
N LYS A 338 -24.93 -18.31 -21.42
CA LYS A 338 -26.15 -17.54 -21.75
C LYS A 338 -26.13 -16.08 -21.28
N TRP A 339 -25.20 -15.68 -20.40
CA TRP A 339 -25.20 -14.35 -19.79
C TRP A 339 -23.81 -13.71 -19.88
N LYS A 340 -23.72 -12.53 -20.51
CA LYS A 340 -22.51 -11.71 -20.49
C LYS A 340 -22.62 -10.66 -19.39
N GLY A 341 -21.85 -10.84 -18.34
CA GLY A 341 -21.81 -9.91 -17.22
C GLY A 341 -21.01 -8.65 -17.50
N GLN A 342 -21.11 -7.69 -16.58
CA GLN A 342 -20.33 -6.47 -16.67
C GLN A 342 -18.85 -6.77 -16.37
N ILE A 343 -17.97 -6.29 -17.24
CA ILE A 343 -16.53 -6.34 -17.00
C ILE A 343 -16.18 -5.39 -15.84
N VAL A 344 -15.65 -5.95 -14.76
CA VAL A 344 -15.28 -5.21 -13.54
C VAL A 344 -13.78 -5.35 -13.26
N ILE A 345 -13.25 -4.46 -12.41
CA ILE A 345 -11.87 -4.59 -11.93
C ILE A 345 -11.84 -5.74 -10.91
N SER A 346 -10.88 -6.66 -11.02
CA SER A 346 -10.83 -7.82 -10.14
C SER A 346 -10.63 -7.48 -8.67
N LYS A 347 -9.90 -6.39 -8.38
CA LYS A 347 -9.43 -6.00 -7.03
C LYS A 347 -8.60 -7.09 -6.32
N ARG A 348 -8.21 -8.15 -7.04
CA ARG A 348 -7.39 -9.28 -6.56
C ARG A 348 -5.91 -8.99 -6.77
N GLY A 349 -5.33 -8.25 -5.82
CA GLY A 349 -3.91 -7.85 -5.79
C GLY A 349 -3.65 -6.81 -4.70
N ARG A 350 -2.43 -6.25 -4.65
CA ARG A 350 -2.01 -5.31 -3.60
C ARG A 350 -2.81 -4.01 -3.65
N SER A 351 -3.66 -3.81 -2.64
CA SER A 351 -4.57 -2.65 -2.54
C SER A 351 -3.80 -1.33 -2.41
N ARG A 352 -2.70 -1.32 -1.66
CA ARG A 352 -1.80 -0.16 -1.51
C ARG A 352 -1.16 0.24 -2.84
N LEU A 353 -0.65 -0.72 -3.61
CA LEU A 353 -0.12 -0.48 -4.96
C LEU A 353 -1.18 0.14 -5.88
N ARG A 354 -2.40 -0.40 -5.86
CA ARG A 354 -3.54 0.13 -6.61
C ARG A 354 -3.85 1.57 -6.25
N ARG A 355 -3.84 1.90 -4.95
CA ARG A 355 -4.06 3.25 -4.43
C ARG A 355 -3.00 4.22 -4.96
N PHE A 356 -1.72 3.89 -4.86
CA PHE A 356 -0.65 4.78 -5.32
C PHE A 356 -0.62 4.95 -6.85
N LEU A 357 -0.89 3.90 -7.63
CA LEU A 357 -1.04 4.01 -9.09
C LEU A 357 -2.19 4.95 -9.48
N TYR A 358 -3.30 4.90 -8.75
CA TYR A 358 -4.42 5.81 -8.94
C TYR A 358 -4.04 7.26 -8.61
N LEU A 359 -3.46 7.51 -7.44
CA LEU A 359 -3.04 8.85 -7.01
C LEU A 359 -2.00 9.46 -7.95
N ALA A 360 -1.01 8.68 -8.38
CA ALA A 360 -0.02 9.09 -9.36
C ALA A 360 -0.67 9.50 -10.69
N THR A 361 -1.62 8.69 -11.18
CA THR A 361 -2.34 8.98 -12.43
C THR A 361 -3.20 10.23 -12.32
N MET A 362 -3.88 10.44 -11.19
CA MET A 362 -4.65 11.66 -10.93
C MET A 362 -3.75 12.90 -10.97
N SER A 363 -2.60 12.84 -10.30
CA SER A 363 -1.62 13.93 -10.30
C SER A 363 -1.08 14.21 -11.71
N LEU A 364 -0.82 13.18 -12.51
CA LEU A 364 -0.43 13.34 -13.92
C LEU A 364 -1.53 14.03 -14.74
N VAL A 365 -2.79 13.61 -14.61
CA VAL A 365 -3.88 14.23 -15.38
C VAL A 365 -4.06 15.72 -15.04
N MET A 366 -3.73 16.13 -13.81
CA MET A 366 -3.78 17.54 -13.41
C MET A 366 -2.57 18.34 -13.92
N ASN A 367 -1.37 17.76 -13.84
CA ASN A 367 -0.11 18.52 -13.93
C ASN A 367 0.72 18.24 -15.19
N ASN A 368 0.49 17.13 -15.89
CA ASN A 368 1.21 16.71 -17.09
C ASN A 368 0.39 16.98 -18.36
N PRO A 369 0.90 17.77 -19.32
CA PRO A 369 0.19 18.10 -20.56
C PRO A 369 -0.24 16.87 -21.37
N GLU A 370 0.64 15.88 -21.53
CA GLU A 370 0.35 14.67 -22.31
C GLU A 370 -0.80 13.84 -21.70
N PHE A 371 -0.76 13.59 -20.39
CA PHE A 371 -1.82 12.85 -19.70
C PHE A 371 -3.14 13.63 -19.65
N LYS A 372 -3.07 14.96 -19.50
CA LYS A 372 -4.25 15.84 -19.57
C LYS A 372 -4.91 15.80 -20.95
N ALA A 373 -4.11 15.81 -22.02
CA ALA A 373 -4.59 15.69 -23.40
C ALA A 373 -5.24 14.32 -23.65
N LEU A 374 -4.59 13.23 -23.23
CA LEU A 374 -5.16 11.89 -23.34
C LEU A 374 -6.45 11.72 -22.54
N HIS A 375 -6.50 12.28 -21.33
CA HIS A 375 -7.72 12.27 -20.52
C HIS A 375 -8.86 13.01 -21.23
N SER A 376 -8.57 14.21 -21.74
CA SER A 376 -9.53 15.03 -22.46
C SER A 376 -10.03 14.36 -23.74
N HIS A 377 -9.14 13.76 -24.53
CA HIS A 377 -9.49 12.99 -25.73
C HIS A 377 -10.36 11.76 -25.38
N ASN A 378 -10.01 11.00 -24.34
CA ASN A 378 -10.82 9.86 -23.89
C ASN A 378 -12.24 10.29 -23.48
N VAL A 379 -12.38 11.43 -22.82
CA VAL A 379 -13.69 11.91 -22.31
C VAL A 379 -14.51 12.56 -23.43
N LYS A 380 -13.91 13.45 -24.23
CA LYS A 380 -14.61 14.24 -25.25
C LYS A 380 -14.82 13.47 -26.55
N VAL A 381 -13.78 12.82 -27.07
CA VAL A 381 -13.82 12.14 -28.38
C VAL A 381 -14.33 10.71 -28.22
N LYS A 382 -13.73 9.92 -27.32
CA LYS A 382 -14.12 8.52 -27.10
C LYS A 382 -15.36 8.36 -26.21
N LYS A 383 -15.94 9.46 -25.72
CA LYS A 383 -17.13 9.50 -24.84
C LYS A 383 -17.04 8.57 -23.63
N ILE A 384 -15.83 8.37 -23.09
CA ILE A 384 -15.59 7.53 -21.91
C ILE A 384 -15.84 8.34 -20.64
N LYS A 385 -16.57 7.77 -19.66
CA LYS A 385 -16.76 8.39 -18.33
C LYS A 385 -15.41 8.76 -17.69
N LYS A 386 -15.32 9.92 -17.02
CA LYS A 386 -14.09 10.47 -16.42
C LYS A 386 -13.30 9.41 -15.62
N MET A 387 -13.95 8.68 -14.72
CA MET A 387 -13.29 7.66 -13.90
C MET A 387 -12.75 6.48 -14.73
N LYS A 388 -13.47 6.04 -15.76
CA LYS A 388 -12.98 4.98 -16.69
C LYS A 388 -11.77 5.46 -17.49
N SER A 389 -11.71 6.74 -17.85
CA SER A 389 -10.53 7.35 -18.47
C SER A 389 -9.31 7.31 -17.54
N ILE A 390 -9.47 7.64 -16.25
CA ILE A 390 -8.38 7.51 -15.26
C ILE A 390 -7.89 6.05 -15.17
N MET A 391 -8.79 5.08 -15.03
CA MET A 391 -8.41 3.66 -14.97
C MET A 391 -7.65 3.20 -16.22
N LYS A 392 -8.05 3.68 -17.40
CA LYS A 392 -7.34 3.42 -18.66
C LYS A 392 -5.93 4.02 -18.66
N LEU A 393 -5.77 5.22 -18.12
CA LEU A 393 -4.48 5.90 -18.03
C LEU A 393 -3.54 5.26 -17.01
N ILE A 394 -4.05 4.64 -15.94
CA ILE A 394 -3.23 3.82 -15.02
C ILE A 394 -2.52 2.70 -15.81
N GLY A 395 -3.21 2.07 -16.77
CA GLY A 395 -2.59 1.06 -17.62
C GLY A 395 -1.53 1.60 -18.59
N LYS A 396 -1.61 2.88 -18.98
CA LYS A 396 -0.54 3.55 -19.74
C LYS A 396 0.64 3.88 -18.82
N LEU A 397 0.37 4.40 -17.62
CA LEU A 397 1.38 4.68 -16.60
C LEU A 397 2.19 3.44 -16.23
N ALA A 398 1.52 2.31 -15.96
CA ALA A 398 2.18 1.06 -15.60
C ALA A 398 3.14 0.56 -16.70
N ARG A 399 2.80 0.76 -17.97
CA ARG A 399 3.68 0.41 -19.10
C ARG A 399 4.88 1.35 -19.21
N ILE A 400 4.68 2.66 -19.01
CA ILE A 400 5.77 3.65 -18.98
C ILE A 400 6.75 3.32 -17.85
N PHE A 401 6.24 3.06 -16.65
CA PHE A 401 7.04 2.75 -15.47
C PHE A 401 7.89 1.50 -15.66
N VAL A 402 7.29 0.39 -16.11
CA VAL A 402 8.03 -0.85 -16.39
C VAL A 402 9.02 -0.66 -17.56
N GLY A 403 8.64 0.09 -18.60
CA GLY A 403 9.51 0.39 -19.73
C GLY A 403 10.77 1.16 -19.33
N ILE A 404 10.61 2.25 -18.57
CA ILE A 404 11.72 3.07 -18.06
C ILE A 404 12.60 2.25 -17.12
N ALA A 405 12.02 1.49 -16.18
CA ALA A 405 12.79 0.70 -15.23
C ALA A 405 13.64 -0.40 -15.92
N ARG A 406 13.08 -1.07 -16.94
CA ARG A 406 13.80 -2.13 -17.68
C ARG A 406 14.92 -1.61 -18.56
N ARG A 407 14.67 -0.51 -19.28
CA ARG A 407 15.63 0.04 -20.25
C ARG A 407 16.57 1.06 -19.62
N ASN A 408 16.26 1.49 -18.39
CA ASN A 408 16.91 2.62 -17.75
C ASN A 408 16.97 3.85 -18.68
N GLU A 409 15.90 4.10 -19.44
CA GLU A 409 15.79 5.22 -20.39
C GLU A 409 15.09 6.42 -19.75
N SER A 410 15.42 7.63 -20.20
CA SER A 410 14.69 8.83 -19.80
C SER A 410 13.28 8.84 -20.39
N TYR A 411 12.36 9.53 -19.72
CA TYR A 411 11.01 9.74 -20.23
C TYR A 411 11.02 10.58 -21.52
N CYS A 412 10.44 10.05 -22.60
CA CYS A 412 10.27 10.76 -23.88
C CYS A 412 8.78 11.09 -24.10
N PRO A 413 8.36 12.36 -24.05
CA PRO A 413 6.96 12.78 -24.28
C PRO A 413 6.43 12.37 -25.67
N ASN A 414 7.27 12.42 -26.71
CA ASN A 414 6.85 12.18 -28.10
C ASN A 414 6.32 10.75 -28.31
N LYS A 415 6.90 9.75 -27.63
CA LYS A 415 6.44 8.34 -27.66
C LYS A 415 5.02 8.17 -27.10
N ILE A 416 4.45 9.18 -26.43
CA ILE A 416 3.11 9.15 -25.86
C ILE A 416 2.07 9.76 -26.82
N GLN A 417 2.49 10.71 -27.65
CA GLN A 417 1.66 11.47 -28.62
C GLN A 417 1.42 10.72 -29.94
N GLU A 418 2.35 9.90 -30.43
CA GLU A 418 2.22 9.12 -31.69
C GLU A 418 1.00 8.17 -31.76
N LEU A 419 0.21 8.05 -30.69
CA LEU A 419 -1.03 7.26 -30.63
C LEU A 419 -2.31 8.10 -30.79
N ILE A 420 -2.18 9.37 -31.14
CA ILE A 420 -3.27 10.24 -31.57
C ILE A 420 -3.07 10.42 -33.07
N PRO A 421 -3.90 9.83 -33.96
CA PRO A 421 -3.92 10.32 -35.33
C PRO A 421 -4.25 11.80 -35.23
N LEU A 422 -3.40 12.65 -35.80
CA LEU A 422 -3.78 14.02 -36.13
C LEU A 422 -5.09 13.90 -36.89
N ALA A 423 -6.19 14.24 -36.22
CA ALA A 423 -7.45 14.44 -36.91
C ALA A 423 -7.21 15.68 -37.76
N ALA A 424 -7.02 15.43 -39.07
CA ALA A 424 -7.16 16.44 -40.09
C ALA A 424 -8.61 16.92 -40.15
#